data_AF-A0A3S2XU22-F1
#
_entry.id   AF-A0A3S2XU22-F1
#
_cell.length_a   1.000
_cell.length_b   1.000
_cell.length_c   1.000
_cell.angle_alpha   90.00
_cell.angle_beta   90.00
_cell.angle_gamma   90.00
#
_symmetry.space_group_name_H-M   'P 1'
#
loop_
_entity.id
_entity.type
_entity.pdbx_description
1 polymer ?
#
loop_
_entity_poly.entity_id
_entity_poly.type
_entity_poly.pdbx_seq_one_letter_code
_entity_poly.pdbx_strand_id
1 'polypeptide(L)'
;MSAGLSARFDTRVLRVAPLHPLGAVQAADAAPLAALRHWCLAEPQRRLAWRPAEAAPGVDLARALEALQRELDGDFQLLALAPGWPRLALRLRVKLADALPARWRPADAPWDAGYLADDPAVRAALRQFRPRRPTLIVSDPMPEAALQASLEALHAAAPGFARPVRLLVQPG
;
A
#
# COMPACT_ATOMS: atom_id res chain seq x y z
N MET A 1 4.92 24.14 -6.93
CA MET A 1 5.85 23.07 -7.36
C MET A 1 6.92 22.87 -6.30
N SER A 2 6.81 21.79 -5.51
CA SER A 2 7.86 21.12 -4.71
C SER A 2 7.18 20.29 -3.61
N ALA A 3 6.54 19.18 -4.00
CA ALA A 3 5.97 18.19 -3.07
C ALA A 3 6.89 16.96 -2.92
N GLY A 4 8.19 17.12 -3.20
CA GLY A 4 9.10 15.98 -3.42
C GLY A 4 9.55 15.24 -2.15
N LEU A 5 9.53 15.89 -0.99
CA LEU A 5 10.15 15.35 0.24
C LEU A 5 9.17 14.95 1.35
N SER A 6 7.98 15.57 1.44
CA SER A 6 6.98 15.23 2.47
C SER A 6 6.02 14.12 2.07
N ALA A 7 5.74 13.93 0.77
CA ALA A 7 4.79 12.93 0.32
C ALA A 7 5.35 11.52 0.54
N ARG A 8 4.70 10.77 1.43
CA ARG A 8 5.01 9.37 1.74
C ARG A 8 4.92 8.50 0.48
N PHE A 9 3.90 8.71 -0.35
CA PHE A 9 3.60 7.99 -1.59
C PHE A 9 3.16 8.95 -2.73
N ASP A 10 2.92 8.45 -3.95
CA ASP A 10 2.44 9.28 -5.09
C ASP A 10 0.96 9.64 -4.90
N THR A 11 0.71 10.85 -4.42
CA THR A 11 -0.63 11.35 -4.08
C THR A 11 -1.52 11.62 -5.29
N ARG A 12 -1.00 11.49 -6.53
CA ARG A 12 -1.82 11.56 -7.75
C ARG A 12 -2.54 10.24 -8.03
N VAL A 13 -2.03 9.15 -7.47
CA VAL A 13 -2.55 7.80 -7.68
C VAL A 13 -3.22 7.28 -6.41
N LEU A 14 -2.62 7.54 -5.26
CA LEU A 14 -3.07 6.99 -3.98
C LEU A 14 -3.64 8.07 -3.08
N ARG A 15 -4.78 7.76 -2.45
CA ARG A 15 -5.31 8.51 -1.30
C ARG A 15 -4.93 7.82 0.01
N VAL A 16 -4.77 8.61 1.07
CA VAL A 16 -4.61 8.09 2.43
C VAL A 16 -5.90 7.37 2.84
N ALA A 17 -5.77 6.28 3.59
CA ALA A 17 -6.90 5.66 4.27
C ALA A 17 -7.68 6.68 5.12
N PRO A 18 -9.02 6.56 5.23
CA PRO A 18 -9.75 7.30 6.26
C PRO A 18 -9.17 6.92 7.64
N LEU A 19 -8.83 7.91 8.46
CA LEU A 19 -8.15 7.69 9.74
C LEU A 19 -9.14 7.18 10.79
N HIS A 20 -9.40 5.86 10.86
CA HIS A 20 -10.10 5.31 12.02
C HIS A 20 -9.17 5.29 13.26
N PRO A 21 -9.70 5.41 14.49
CA PRO A 21 -8.90 5.31 15.70
C PRO A 21 -8.10 4.00 15.73
N LEU A 22 -6.78 4.09 15.96
CA LEU A 22 -5.85 2.96 15.87
C LEU A 22 -6.24 1.75 16.73
N GLY A 23 -6.83 1.98 17.90
CA GLY A 23 -7.31 0.91 18.78
C GLY A 23 -8.46 0.09 18.20
N ALA A 24 -9.28 0.67 17.31
CA ALA A 24 -10.33 -0.06 16.61
C ALA A 24 -9.76 -0.96 15.49
N VAL A 25 -8.59 -0.60 14.95
CA VAL A 25 -7.95 -1.26 13.81
C VAL A 25 -7.04 -2.42 14.24
N GLN A 26 -6.36 -2.31 15.39
CA GLN A 26 -5.52 -3.39 15.94
C GLN A 26 -6.32 -4.62 16.41
N ALA A 27 -7.63 -4.48 16.65
CA ALA A 27 -8.51 -5.57 17.07
C ALA A 27 -9.02 -6.45 15.91
N ALA A 28 -8.56 -6.23 14.67
CA ALA A 28 -8.93 -7.07 13.54
C ALA A 28 -8.37 -8.50 13.69
N ASP A 29 -9.15 -9.51 13.26
CA ASP A 29 -8.77 -10.91 13.36
C ASP A 29 -7.41 -11.21 12.70
N ALA A 30 -6.50 -11.80 13.46
CA ALA A 30 -5.09 -11.95 13.09
C ALA A 30 -4.87 -12.91 11.91
N ALA A 31 -5.71 -13.93 11.73
CA ALA A 31 -5.49 -14.97 10.73
C ALA A 31 -5.77 -14.52 9.27
N PRO A 32 -6.93 -13.89 8.96
CA PRO A 32 -7.16 -13.33 7.63
C PRO A 32 -6.17 -12.23 7.25
N LEU A 33 -5.78 -11.41 8.23
CA LEU A 33 -4.76 -10.39 8.06
C LEU A 33 -3.39 -10.99 7.72
N ALA A 34 -2.99 -12.06 8.43
CA ALA A 34 -1.75 -12.78 8.17
C ALA A 34 -1.72 -13.39 6.75
N ALA A 35 -2.84 -13.92 6.24
CA ALA A 35 -2.93 -14.45 4.89
C ALA A 35 -2.73 -13.36 3.82
N LEU A 36 -3.39 -12.19 3.98
CA LEU A 36 -3.22 -11.05 3.08
C LEU A 36 -1.80 -10.49 3.13
N ARG A 37 -1.21 -10.40 4.33
CA ARG A 37 0.18 -9.99 4.51
C ARG A 37 1.13 -10.97 3.82
N HIS A 38 0.95 -12.27 4.03
CA HIS A 38 1.76 -13.29 3.38
C HIS A 38 1.68 -13.16 1.86
N TRP A 39 0.49 -12.98 1.30
CA TRP A 39 0.31 -12.76 -0.14
C TRP A 39 1.01 -11.48 -0.63
N CYS A 40 0.94 -10.38 0.13
CA CYS A 40 1.63 -9.14 -0.25
C CYS A 40 3.14 -9.35 -0.33
N LEU A 41 3.71 -10.05 0.65
CA LEU A 41 5.15 -10.29 0.77
C LEU A 41 5.66 -11.45 -0.10
N ALA A 42 4.77 -12.29 -0.61
CA ALA A 42 5.11 -13.39 -1.51
C ALA A 42 5.59 -12.88 -2.88
N GLU A 43 6.47 -13.66 -3.51
CA GLU A 43 7.01 -13.41 -4.86
C GLU A 43 7.51 -11.97 -5.09
N PRO A 44 8.54 -11.51 -4.35
CA PRO A 44 9.05 -10.13 -4.46
C PRO A 44 9.53 -9.75 -5.87
N GLN A 45 9.89 -10.74 -6.70
CA GLN A 45 10.25 -10.59 -8.11
C GLN A 45 9.06 -10.23 -9.02
N ARG A 46 7.83 -10.55 -8.61
CA ARG A 46 6.62 -10.26 -9.38
C ARG A 46 6.27 -8.79 -9.24
N ARG A 47 6.44 -8.05 -10.34
CA ARG A 47 6.27 -6.58 -10.36
C ARG A 47 4.84 -6.12 -10.12
N LEU A 48 3.86 -6.86 -10.61
CA LEU A 48 2.44 -6.59 -10.41
C LEU A 48 1.71 -7.89 -10.11
N ALA A 49 0.93 -7.89 -9.03
CA ALA A 49 -0.05 -8.92 -8.75
C ALA A 49 -1.32 -8.26 -8.21
N TRP A 50 -2.46 -8.86 -8.50
CA TRP A 50 -3.74 -8.41 -7.98
C TRP A 50 -4.60 -9.61 -7.59
N ARG A 51 -5.52 -9.39 -6.65
CA ARG A 51 -6.56 -10.36 -6.30
C ARG A 51 -7.79 -9.66 -5.74
N PRO A 52 -8.97 -10.31 -5.79
CA PRO A 52 -10.10 -9.91 -4.97
C PRO A 52 -9.73 -9.91 -3.48
N ALA A 53 -10.21 -8.90 -2.76
CA ALA A 53 -10.17 -8.82 -1.32
C ALA A 53 -11.35 -9.62 -0.76
N GLU A 54 -11.06 -10.71 -0.06
CA GLU A 54 -12.07 -11.59 0.53
C GLU A 54 -12.04 -11.46 2.04
N ALA A 55 -13.19 -11.22 2.65
CA ALA A 55 -13.34 -11.29 4.10
C ALA A 55 -13.61 -12.74 4.51
N ALA A 56 -12.95 -13.19 5.58
CA ALA A 56 -13.41 -14.39 6.26
C ALA A 56 -14.81 -14.13 6.88
N PRO A 57 -15.66 -15.15 7.06
CA PRO A 57 -16.95 -15.00 7.70
C PRO A 57 -16.84 -14.29 9.06
N GLY A 58 -17.65 -13.26 9.29
CA GLY A 58 -17.65 -12.48 10.53
C GLY A 58 -16.59 -11.36 10.61
N VAL A 59 -15.73 -11.22 9.60
CA VAL A 59 -14.67 -10.20 9.57
C VAL A 59 -15.12 -8.96 8.80
N ASP A 60 -14.94 -7.80 9.42
CA ASP A 60 -15.07 -6.50 8.75
C ASP A 60 -13.88 -6.29 7.80
N LEU A 61 -14.12 -6.50 6.50
CA LEU A 61 -13.11 -6.39 5.45
C LEU A 61 -12.46 -4.99 5.42
N ALA A 62 -13.24 -3.93 5.58
CA ALA A 62 -12.73 -2.56 5.51
C ALA A 62 -11.70 -2.31 6.61
N ARG A 63 -12.02 -2.77 7.83
CA ARG A 63 -11.14 -2.70 9.00
C ARG A 63 -9.89 -3.56 8.84
N ALA A 64 -10.03 -4.76 8.29
CA ALA A 64 -8.89 -5.64 8.03
C ALA A 64 -7.93 -5.04 6.99
N LEU A 65 -8.47 -4.42 5.93
CA LEU A 65 -7.66 -3.74 4.91
C LEU A 65 -6.94 -2.51 5.49
N GLU A 66 -7.61 -1.72 6.33
CA GLU A 66 -6.97 -0.59 7.01
C GLU A 66 -5.86 -1.07 7.96
N ALA A 67 -6.08 -2.16 8.71
CA ALA A 67 -5.07 -2.75 9.57
C ALA A 67 -3.84 -3.21 8.77
N LEU A 68 -4.08 -3.85 7.62
CA LEU A 68 -3.01 -4.28 6.72
C LEU A 68 -2.19 -3.10 6.20
N GLN A 69 -2.86 -2.04 5.76
CA GLN A 69 -2.18 -0.85 5.26
C GLN A 69 -1.30 -0.22 6.34
N ARG A 70 -1.80 -0.08 7.58
CA ARG A 70 -1.06 0.50 8.71
C ARG A 70 0.07 -0.39 9.24
N GLU A 71 -0.06 -1.71 9.10
CA GLU A 71 1.03 -2.63 9.40
C GLU A 71 2.14 -2.49 8.37
N LEU A 72 1.77 -2.49 7.08
CA LEU A 72 2.73 -2.46 5.98
C LEU A 72 3.41 -1.09 5.82
N ASP A 73 2.72 0.02 6.06
CA ASP A 73 3.29 1.37 5.96
C ASP A 73 4.17 1.77 7.15
N GLY A 74 4.20 0.92 8.19
CA GLY A 74 5.01 1.10 9.39
C GLY A 74 4.42 2.11 10.39
N ASP A 75 3.16 2.53 10.25
CA ASP A 75 2.53 3.43 11.21
C ASP A 75 2.45 2.78 12.61
N PHE A 76 2.18 1.48 12.72
CA PHE A 76 2.27 0.77 14.01
C PHE A 76 3.67 0.79 14.62
N GLN A 77 4.73 0.69 13.81
CA GLN A 77 6.11 0.78 14.28
C GLN A 77 6.41 2.19 14.81
N LEU A 78 5.97 3.23 14.10
CA LEU A 78 6.14 4.62 14.53
C LEU A 78 5.42 4.93 15.84
N LEU A 79 4.26 4.33 16.05
CA LEU A 79 3.46 4.52 17.25
C LEU A 79 4.03 3.81 18.47
N ALA A 80 4.60 2.62 18.28
CA ALA A 80 5.28 1.87 19.34
C ALA A 80 6.54 2.58 19.88
N LEU A 81 7.07 3.54 19.12
CA LEU A 81 8.24 4.32 19.52
C LEU A 81 7.86 5.55 20.34
N ALA A 82 8.65 5.80 21.39
CA ALA A 82 8.63 7.05 22.14
C ALA A 82 8.85 8.26 21.19
N PRO A 83 8.20 9.41 21.48
CA PRO A 83 8.42 10.62 20.69
C PRO A 83 9.89 11.08 20.73
N GLY A 84 10.29 11.85 19.70
CA GLY A 84 11.65 12.40 19.60
C GLY A 84 12.58 11.56 18.69
N TRP A 85 13.82 11.35 19.15
CA TRP A 85 14.90 10.75 18.36
C TRP A 85 14.57 9.36 17.79
N PRO A 86 13.91 8.43 18.51
CA PRO A 86 13.60 7.11 17.94
C PRO A 86 12.71 7.20 16.69
N ARG A 87 11.69 8.07 16.70
CA ARG A 87 10.82 8.30 15.54
C ARG A 87 11.56 8.95 14.39
N LEU A 88 12.47 9.89 14.67
CA LEU A 88 13.30 10.52 13.64
C LEU A 88 14.26 9.52 13.01
N ALA A 89 14.92 8.69 13.82
CA ALA A 89 15.80 7.62 13.35
C ALA A 89 15.06 6.65 12.43
N LEU A 90 13.84 6.23 12.80
CA LEU A 90 13.01 5.39 11.93
C LEU A 90 12.68 6.10 10.61
N ARG A 91 12.25 7.37 10.65
CA ARG A 91 11.97 8.16 9.43
C ARG A 91 13.19 8.27 8.51
N LEU A 92 14.38 8.50 9.08
CA LEU A 92 15.63 8.56 8.33
C LEU A 92 15.99 7.19 7.73
N ARG A 93 15.85 6.11 8.51
CA ARG A 93 16.07 4.72 8.03
C ARG A 93 15.19 4.41 6.82
N VAL A 94 13.92 4.82 6.85
CA VAL A 94 13.00 4.65 5.72
C VAL A 94 13.47 5.42 4.48
N LYS A 95 13.88 6.68 4.66
CA LYS A 95 14.39 7.50 3.54
C LYS A 95 15.70 6.95 2.96
N LEU A 96 16.58 6.43 3.79
CA LEU A 96 17.79 5.74 3.33
C LEU A 96 17.43 4.46 2.56
N ALA A 97 16.48 3.67 3.05
CA ALA A 97 16.02 2.46 2.36
C ALA A 97 15.41 2.75 0.97
N ASP A 98 14.83 3.93 0.77
CA ASP A 98 14.31 4.38 -0.53
C ASP A 98 15.42 4.61 -1.56
N ALA A 99 16.59 5.05 -1.11
CA ALA A 99 17.76 5.28 -1.95
C ALA A 99 18.55 3.99 -2.26
N LEU A 100 18.32 2.90 -1.51
CA LEU A 100 19.03 1.65 -1.68
C LEU A 100 18.48 0.82 -2.86
N PRO A 101 19.34 0.15 -3.64
CA PRO A 101 18.93 -0.86 -4.60
C PRO A 101 18.07 -1.95 -3.95
N ALA A 102 17.14 -2.55 -4.70
CA ALA A 102 16.18 -3.51 -4.15
C ALA A 102 16.78 -4.68 -3.40
N ARG A 103 17.89 -5.22 -3.91
CA ARG A 103 18.65 -6.31 -3.27
C ARG A 103 19.21 -5.99 -1.88
N TRP A 104 19.32 -4.71 -1.50
CA TRP A 104 19.93 -4.27 -0.24
C TRP A 104 18.92 -3.67 0.74
N ARG A 105 17.64 -3.71 0.38
CA ARG A 105 16.59 -3.17 1.23
C ARG A 105 16.28 -4.18 2.35
N PRO A 106 16.18 -3.74 3.61
CA PRO A 106 15.74 -4.60 4.70
C PRO A 106 14.35 -5.20 4.43
N ALA A 107 14.16 -6.47 4.79
CA ALA A 107 12.88 -7.16 4.60
C ALA A 107 11.74 -6.54 5.41
N ASP A 108 12.05 -5.85 6.51
CA ASP A 108 11.12 -5.14 7.41
C ASP A 108 10.83 -3.69 6.96
N ALA A 109 11.42 -3.23 5.85
CA ALA A 109 11.26 -1.84 5.41
C ALA A 109 9.81 -1.57 4.94
N PRO A 110 9.18 -0.47 5.39
CA PRO A 110 7.76 -0.22 5.19
C PRO A 110 7.39 0.00 3.72
N TRP A 111 6.26 -0.55 3.34
CA TRP A 111 5.65 -0.38 2.03
C TRP A 111 4.99 1.00 1.93
N ASP A 112 4.72 1.44 0.71
CA ASP A 112 3.68 2.45 0.50
C ASP A 112 2.33 1.74 0.50
N ALA A 113 1.31 2.32 1.15
CA ALA A 113 -0.02 1.76 1.20
C ALA A 113 -1.05 2.87 0.98
N GLY A 114 -2.05 2.62 0.14
CA GLY A 114 -3.11 3.61 -0.10
C GLY A 114 -4.29 3.06 -0.87
N TYR A 115 -5.33 3.88 -0.97
CA TYR A 115 -6.53 3.55 -1.72
C TYR A 115 -6.48 4.12 -3.14
N LEU A 116 -7.02 3.37 -4.09
CA LEU A 116 -7.24 3.79 -5.46
C LEU A 116 -8.70 4.22 -5.63
N ALA A 117 -8.90 5.52 -5.82
CA ALA A 117 -10.23 6.08 -6.06
C ALA A 117 -10.73 5.76 -7.48
N ASP A 118 -12.05 5.62 -7.63
CA ASP A 118 -12.72 5.61 -8.93
C ASP A 118 -12.77 7.03 -9.52
N ASP A 119 -11.63 7.48 -10.04
CA ASP A 119 -11.47 8.79 -10.67
C ASP A 119 -10.72 8.65 -12.02
N PRO A 120 -11.27 9.15 -13.14
CA PRO A 120 -10.58 9.20 -14.42
C PRO A 120 -9.17 9.82 -14.36
N ALA A 121 -8.95 10.85 -13.56
CA ALA A 121 -7.65 11.49 -13.39
C ALA A 121 -6.65 10.56 -12.68
N VAL A 122 -7.10 9.83 -11.66
CA VAL A 122 -6.30 8.80 -10.98
C VAL A 122 -5.94 7.68 -11.97
N ARG A 123 -6.88 7.23 -12.80
CA ARG A 123 -6.61 6.23 -13.85
C ARG A 123 -5.61 6.72 -14.90
N ALA A 124 -5.67 7.98 -15.30
CA ALA A 124 -4.67 8.57 -16.19
C ALA A 124 -3.27 8.58 -15.54
N ALA A 125 -3.20 8.92 -14.24
CA ALA A 125 -1.96 8.93 -13.48
C ALA A 125 -1.34 7.52 -13.31
N LEU A 126 -2.15 6.46 -13.25
CA LEU A 126 -1.66 5.07 -13.14
C LEU A 126 -0.66 4.69 -14.24
N ARG A 127 -0.87 5.17 -15.47
CA ARG A 127 0.04 4.89 -16.61
C ARG A 127 1.46 5.41 -16.36
N GLN A 128 1.57 6.49 -15.59
CA GLN A 128 2.83 7.14 -15.24
C GLN A 128 3.34 6.74 -13.86
N PHE A 129 2.63 5.84 -13.16
CA PHE A 129 2.97 5.44 -11.82
C PHE A 129 4.35 4.77 -11.78
N ARG A 130 5.22 5.23 -10.89
CA ARG A 130 6.57 4.66 -10.71
C ARG A 130 6.81 4.48 -9.20
N PRO A 131 6.49 3.29 -8.65
CA PRO A 131 6.58 3.06 -7.22
C PRO A 131 8.04 3.12 -6.76
N ARG A 132 8.32 4.00 -5.79
CA ARG A 132 9.64 4.13 -5.15
C ARG A 132 9.89 3.01 -4.15
N ARG A 133 8.81 2.50 -3.54
CA ARG A 133 8.78 1.40 -2.57
C ARG A 133 7.86 0.29 -3.06
N PRO A 134 7.98 -0.95 -2.53
CA PRO A 134 6.89 -1.91 -2.58
C PRO A 134 5.57 -1.21 -2.20
N THR A 135 4.53 -1.38 -3.01
CA THR A 135 3.27 -0.64 -2.87
C THR A 135 2.09 -1.58 -2.76
N LEU A 136 1.29 -1.43 -1.70
CA LEU A 136 -0.05 -1.98 -1.59
C LEU A 136 -1.06 -0.92 -2.03
N ILE A 137 -1.90 -1.29 -3.00
CA ILE A 137 -3.04 -0.52 -3.47
C ILE A 137 -4.30 -1.29 -3.06
N VAL A 138 -5.25 -0.60 -2.43
CA VAL A 138 -6.59 -1.14 -2.17
C VAL A 138 -7.55 -0.37 -3.06
N SER A 139 -8.30 -1.04 -3.93
CA SER A 139 -9.28 -0.35 -4.76
C SER A 139 -10.49 0.04 -3.93
N ASP A 140 -11.03 1.22 -4.18
CA ASP A 140 -12.40 1.50 -3.75
C ASP A 140 -13.39 0.57 -4.49
N PRO A 141 -14.59 0.33 -3.95
CA PRO A 141 -15.68 -0.27 -4.72
C PRO A 141 -15.90 0.55 -5.99
N MET A 142 -15.78 -0.08 -7.15
CA MET A 142 -15.90 0.59 -8.44
C MET A 142 -16.52 -0.34 -9.48
N PRO A 143 -17.18 0.21 -10.53
CA PRO A 143 -17.74 -0.60 -11.60
C PRO A 143 -16.66 -1.45 -12.29
N GLU A 144 -17.05 -2.62 -12.79
CA GLU A 144 -16.14 -3.57 -13.46
C GLU A 144 -15.34 -2.91 -14.60
N ALA A 145 -15.98 -2.05 -15.40
CA ALA A 145 -15.31 -1.32 -16.47
C ALA A 145 -14.22 -0.37 -15.95
N ALA A 146 -14.44 0.29 -14.81
CA ALA A 146 -13.46 1.17 -14.18
C ALA A 146 -12.29 0.38 -13.57
N LEU A 147 -12.59 -0.77 -12.95
CA LEU A 147 -11.59 -1.70 -12.45
C LEU A 147 -10.71 -2.23 -13.59
N GLN A 148 -11.33 -2.70 -14.67
CA GLN A 148 -10.63 -3.23 -15.84
C GLN A 148 -9.69 -2.18 -16.45
N ALA A 149 -10.17 -0.95 -16.63
CA ALA A 149 -9.35 0.16 -17.12
C ALA A 149 -8.16 0.47 -16.18
N SER A 150 -8.35 0.33 -14.87
CA SER A 150 -7.28 0.52 -13.87
C SER A 150 -6.24 -0.60 -13.92
N LEU A 151 -6.69 -1.85 -14.07
CA LEU A 151 -5.82 -3.02 -14.25
C LEU A 151 -4.99 -2.91 -15.52
N GLU A 152 -5.60 -2.49 -16.64
CA GLU A 152 -4.89 -2.25 -17.90
C GLU A 152 -3.84 -1.16 -17.76
N ALA A 153 -4.16 -0.05 -17.09
CA ALA A 153 -3.21 1.03 -16.85
C ALA A 153 -2.02 0.58 -15.99
N LEU A 154 -2.28 -0.19 -14.93
CA LEU A 154 -1.24 -0.78 -14.08
C LEU A 154 -0.37 -1.78 -14.85
N HIS A 155 -0.98 -2.63 -15.67
CA HIS A 155 -0.27 -3.62 -16.47
C HIS A 155 0.65 -2.94 -17.50
N ALA A 156 0.17 -1.89 -18.16
CA ALA A 156 0.97 -1.09 -19.09
C ALA A 156 2.15 -0.39 -18.39
N ALA A 157 1.97 0.03 -17.13
CA ALA A 157 3.03 0.66 -16.34
C ALA A 157 4.03 -0.34 -15.71
N ALA A 158 3.63 -1.61 -15.54
CA ALA A 158 4.39 -2.64 -14.83
C ALA A 158 5.81 -2.90 -15.33
N PRO A 159 6.12 -2.82 -16.64
CA PRO A 159 7.50 -2.91 -17.13
C PRO A 159 8.42 -1.83 -16.54
N GLY A 160 7.89 -0.68 -16.13
CA GLY A 160 8.62 0.41 -15.49
C GLY A 160 8.70 0.32 -13.96
N PHE A 161 8.09 -0.69 -13.34
CA PHE A 161 8.12 -0.83 -11.89
C PHE A 161 9.45 -1.42 -11.43
N ALA A 162 10.22 -0.60 -10.70
CA ALA A 162 11.42 -1.06 -10.00
C ALA A 162 11.10 -1.82 -8.70
N ARG A 163 9.84 -1.77 -8.25
CA ARG A 163 9.35 -2.32 -6.97
C ARG A 163 8.02 -3.06 -7.19
N PRO A 164 7.73 -4.10 -6.39
CA PRO A 164 6.46 -4.81 -6.52
C PRO A 164 5.28 -3.92 -6.16
N VAL A 165 4.21 -4.05 -6.94
CA VAL A 165 2.90 -3.48 -6.68
C VAL A 165 1.93 -4.64 -6.43
N ARG A 166 1.11 -4.50 -5.39
CA ARG A 166 0.06 -5.44 -5.01
C ARG A 166 -1.25 -4.67 -5.00
N LEU A 167 -2.24 -5.16 -5.73
CA LEU A 167 -3.58 -4.59 -5.76
C LEU A 167 -4.59 -5.54 -5.11
N LEU A 168 -5.27 -5.07 -4.08
CA LEU A 168 -6.44 -5.73 -3.50
C LEU A 168 -7.70 -5.05 -4.03
N VAL A 169 -8.57 -5.83 -4.66
CA VAL A 169 -9.80 -5.33 -5.26
C VAL A 169 -10.96 -5.51 -4.29
N GLN A 170 -11.53 -4.43 -3.79
CA GLN A 170 -12.73 -4.51 -2.95
C GLN A 170 -13.93 -4.96 -3.79
N PRO A 171 -14.87 -5.75 -3.23
CA PRO A 171 -16.11 -6.07 -3.90
C PRO A 171 -16.89 -4.78 -4.20
N GLY A 172 -17.37 -4.67 -5.44
CA GLY A 172 -18.18 -3.56 -5.97
C GLY A 172 -19.67 -3.80 -5.81
#